data_AF-A0A5J6LJQ0-F1
#
_entry.id   AF-A0A5J6LJQ0-F1
#
_cell.length_a   1.000
_cell.length_b   1.000
_cell.length_c   1.000
_cell.angle_alpha   90.00
_cell.angle_beta   90.00
_cell.angle_gamma   90.00
#
_symmetry.space_group_name_H-M   'P 1'
#
loop_
_entity.id
_entity.type
_entity.pdbx_description
1 polymer ?
#
loop_
_entity_poly.entity_id
_entity_poly.type
_entity_poly.pdbx_seq_one_letter_code
_entity_poly.pdbx_strand_id
1 'polypeptide(L)'
;MRNATTGEIFCCRNLELFETAKVALVAEKVAGITVQLIDEGDYVVRQVSSKRRADQKKSDQLNDRQLAVIRALEKVLQHCRKEGVQLIGFSDELVAQPAHLDPAEGISPYALDLDIHDVYRGADSLKKGV
;
A
#
# COMPACT_ATOMS: atom_id res chain seq x y z
N MET A 1 15.32 -22.21 -18.19
CA MET A 1 13.83 -22.14 -18.11
C MET A 1 13.11 -22.01 -19.46
N ARG A 2 13.80 -21.92 -20.60
CA ARG A 2 13.16 -21.63 -21.91
C ARG A 2 12.17 -22.68 -22.44
N ASN A 3 12.16 -23.89 -21.88
CA ASN A 3 11.25 -24.97 -22.29
C ASN A 3 10.19 -25.29 -21.22
N ALA A 4 10.07 -24.47 -20.18
CA ALA A 4 9.15 -24.74 -19.09
C ALA A 4 7.71 -24.41 -19.49
N THR A 5 6.79 -25.34 -19.20
CA THR A 5 5.36 -25.20 -19.53
C THR A 5 4.58 -24.42 -18.47
N THR A 6 3.51 -23.77 -18.90
CA THR A 6 2.58 -23.07 -17.99
C THR A 6 1.98 -24.08 -16.99
N GLY A 7 2.12 -23.79 -15.70
CA GLY A 7 1.68 -24.64 -14.60
C GLY A 7 2.82 -25.44 -13.96
N GLU A 8 4.03 -25.44 -14.54
CA GLU A 8 5.17 -26.17 -13.96
C GLU A 8 5.60 -25.60 -12.61
N ILE A 9 6.00 -26.53 -11.74
CA ILE A 9 6.54 -26.27 -10.41
C ILE A 9 7.97 -26.80 -10.36
N PHE A 10 8.93 -25.91 -10.15
CA PHE A 10 10.33 -26.25 -9.92
C PHE A 10 10.61 -26.29 -8.41
N CYS A 11 10.82 -27.48 -7.88
CA CYS A 11 11.18 -27.65 -6.47
C CYS A 11 12.70 -27.60 -6.29
N CYS A 12 13.18 -26.68 -5.47
CA CYS A 12 14.56 -26.50 -5.09
C CYS A 12 14.76 -27.02 -3.66
N ARG A 13 15.82 -27.79 -3.42
CA ARG A 13 16.17 -28.31 -2.07
C ARG A 13 17.18 -27.44 -1.31
N ASN A 14 17.70 -26.40 -1.96
CA ASN A 14 18.60 -25.46 -1.32
C ASN A 14 18.31 -24.02 -1.76
N LEU A 15 18.74 -23.08 -0.92
CA LEU A 15 18.43 -21.67 -1.09
C LEU A 15 19.14 -21.05 -2.30
N GLU A 16 20.38 -21.46 -2.60
CA GLU A 16 21.16 -20.94 -3.72
C GLU A 16 20.51 -21.25 -5.07
N LEU A 17 20.03 -22.50 -5.25
CA LEU A 17 19.31 -22.92 -6.43
C LEU A 17 17.98 -22.17 -6.55
N PHE A 18 17.28 -21.97 -5.42
CA PHE A 18 16.03 -21.21 -5.38
C PHE A 18 16.23 -19.75 -5.83
N GLU A 19 17.23 -19.05 -5.30
CA GLU A 19 17.51 -17.66 -5.69
C GLU A 19 17.99 -17.57 -7.14
N THR A 20 18.83 -18.52 -7.60
CA THR A 20 19.26 -18.58 -9.01
C THR A 20 18.08 -18.81 -9.94
N ALA A 21 17.19 -19.74 -9.61
CA ALA A 21 15.97 -20.01 -10.36
C ALA A 21 15.03 -18.80 -10.36
N LYS A 22 14.88 -18.09 -9.24
CA LYS A 22 14.10 -16.86 -9.15
C LYS A 22 14.66 -15.75 -10.05
N VAL A 23 15.98 -15.56 -10.07
CA VAL A 23 16.63 -14.60 -10.99
C VAL A 23 16.37 -14.98 -12.44
N ALA A 24 16.52 -16.26 -12.80
CA ALA A 24 16.24 -16.75 -14.14
C ALA A 24 14.76 -16.59 -14.53
N LEU A 25 13.82 -16.81 -13.61
CA LEU A 25 12.38 -16.61 -13.82
C LEU A 25 12.06 -15.16 -14.20
N VAL A 26 12.71 -14.20 -13.52
CA VAL A 26 12.55 -12.77 -13.79
C VAL A 26 13.23 -12.38 -15.11
N ALA A 27 14.47 -12.83 -15.33
CA ALA A 27 15.27 -12.48 -16.51
C ALA A 27 14.62 -12.95 -17.82
N GLU A 28 14.10 -14.19 -17.83
CA GLU A 28 13.48 -14.80 -19.01
C GLU A 28 12.01 -14.41 -19.18
N LYS A 29 11.43 -13.62 -18.25
CA LYS A 29 10.03 -13.14 -18.27
C LYS A 29 9.00 -14.26 -18.49
N VAL A 30 9.33 -15.50 -18.12
CA VAL A 30 8.46 -16.66 -18.36
C VAL A 30 7.32 -16.60 -17.34
N ALA A 31 6.09 -16.61 -17.83
CA ALA A 31 4.88 -16.54 -17.01
C ALA A 31 4.19 -17.90 -16.95
N GLY A 32 3.50 -18.15 -15.84
CA GLY A 32 2.82 -19.41 -15.56
C GLY A 32 3.66 -20.42 -14.80
N ILE A 33 4.86 -20.09 -14.35
CA ILE A 33 5.77 -21.03 -13.67
C ILE A 33 5.88 -20.66 -12.20
N THR A 34 5.99 -21.68 -11.36
CA THR A 34 6.23 -21.56 -9.93
C THR A 34 7.57 -22.18 -9.55
N VAL A 35 8.37 -21.49 -8.74
CA VAL A 35 9.59 -22.03 -8.11
C VAL A 35 9.31 -22.15 -6.62
N GLN A 36 9.59 -23.31 -6.03
CA GLN A 36 9.41 -23.61 -4.62
C GLN A 36 10.75 -23.99 -3.98
N LEU A 37 11.00 -23.55 -2.76
CA LEU A 37 12.02 -24.10 -1.87
C LEU A 37 11.33 -25.10 -0.96
N ILE A 38 11.77 -26.35 -1.00
CA ILE A 38 11.28 -27.43 -0.15
C ILE A 38 12.31 -27.79 0.91
N ASP A 39 11.85 -28.16 2.10
CA ASP A 39 12.70 -28.70 3.17
C ASP A 39 12.90 -30.21 3.05
N GLU A 40 13.57 -30.81 4.04
CA GLU A 40 13.83 -32.26 4.10
C GLU A 40 12.56 -33.10 4.25
N GLY A 41 11.46 -32.51 4.73
CA GLY A 41 10.14 -33.15 4.84
C GLY A 41 9.25 -32.95 3.60
N ASP A 42 9.83 -32.46 2.49
CA ASP A 42 9.13 -32.07 1.27
C ASP A 42 8.04 -30.98 1.49
N TYR A 43 8.14 -30.20 2.59
CA TYR A 43 7.26 -29.06 2.83
C TYR A 43 7.77 -27.81 2.11
N VAL A 44 6.85 -27.02 1.56
CA VAL A 44 7.19 -25.76 0.88
C VAL A 44 7.52 -24.69 1.91
N VAL A 45 8.80 -24.30 1.97
CA VAL A 45 9.32 -23.24 2.83
C VAL A 45 9.15 -21.86 2.19
N ARG A 46 9.34 -21.77 0.86
CA ARG A 46 9.17 -20.52 0.09
C ARG A 46 8.65 -20.82 -1.31
N GLN A 47 7.90 -19.88 -1.87
CA GLN A 47 7.40 -19.98 -3.24
C GLN A 47 7.44 -18.62 -3.95
N VAL A 48 7.78 -18.64 -5.24
CA VAL A 48 7.57 -17.52 -6.15
C VAL A 48 6.89 -18.01 -7.43
N SER A 49 5.83 -17.34 -7.84
CA SER A 49 5.12 -17.66 -9.07
C SER A 49 5.14 -16.46 -10.01
N SER A 50 5.57 -16.68 -11.25
CA SER A 50 5.47 -15.67 -12.29
C SER A 50 4.06 -15.70 -12.87
N LYS A 51 3.23 -14.70 -12.58
CA LYS A 51 1.89 -14.55 -13.16
C LYS A 51 1.90 -13.47 -14.23
N ARG A 52 1.17 -13.66 -15.34
CA ARG A 52 0.97 -12.60 -16.33
C ARG A 52 0.23 -11.45 -15.64
N ARG A 53 0.58 -10.20 -15.97
CA ARG A 53 -0.11 -9.01 -15.41
C ARG A 53 -1.63 -9.05 -15.64
N ALA A 54 -2.09 -9.69 -16.72
CA ALA A 54 -3.50 -9.88 -17.00
C ALA A 54 -4.21 -10.81 -16.00
N ASP A 55 -3.48 -11.73 -15.35
CA ASP A 55 -4.02 -12.70 -14.39
C ASP A 55 -3.85 -12.26 -12.93
N GLN A 56 -3.26 -11.09 -12.69
CA GLN A 56 -3.31 -10.46 -11.38
C GLN A 56 -4.73 -9.92 -11.18
N LYS A 57 -5.60 -10.75 -10.59
CA LYS A 57 -6.84 -10.26 -10.00
C LYS A 57 -6.49 -9.02 -9.17
N LYS A 58 -7.11 -7.88 -9.48
CA LYS A 58 -7.05 -6.70 -8.62
C LYS A 58 -7.55 -7.16 -7.25
N SER A 59 -6.64 -7.22 -6.30
CA SER A 59 -6.98 -7.48 -4.91
C SER A 59 -7.76 -6.26 -4.41
N ASP A 60 -8.86 -6.49 -3.69
CA ASP A 60 -9.54 -5.42 -2.94
C ASP A 60 -8.69 -4.90 -1.78
N GLN A 61 -7.57 -5.57 -1.49
CA GLN A 61 -6.58 -5.15 -0.50
C GLN A 61 -5.44 -4.37 -1.16
N LEU A 62 -4.95 -3.38 -0.42
CA LEU A 62 -3.79 -2.58 -0.80
C LEU A 62 -2.54 -3.44 -0.89
N ASN A 63 -1.75 -3.26 -1.95
CA ASN A 63 -0.46 -3.92 -2.10
C ASN A 63 0.63 -3.24 -1.24
N ASP A 64 1.78 -3.90 -1.10
CA ASP A 64 2.90 -3.43 -0.27
C ASP A 64 3.37 -2.01 -0.63
N ARG A 65 3.33 -1.65 -1.92
CA ARG A 65 3.71 -0.32 -2.38
C ARG A 65 2.69 0.73 -1.95
N GLN A 66 1.40 0.42 -2.03
CA GLN A 66 0.33 1.29 -1.54
C GLN A 66 0.38 1.43 -0.02
N LEU A 67 0.63 0.35 0.72
CA LEU A 67 0.83 0.38 2.17
C LEU A 67 2.05 1.23 2.57
N ALA A 68 3.14 1.18 1.80
CA ALA A 68 4.30 2.05 2.04
C ALA A 68 3.96 3.54 1.88
N VAL A 69 3.12 3.89 0.90
CA VAL A 69 2.63 5.26 0.72
C VAL A 69 1.79 5.70 1.92
N ILE A 70 0.89 4.85 2.42
CA ILE A 70 0.07 5.15 3.61
C ILE A 70 0.97 5.44 4.83
N ARG A 71 1.96 4.59 5.08
CA ARG A 71 2.93 4.80 6.18
C ARG A 71 3.71 6.11 6.06
N ALA A 72 4.01 6.53 4.82
CA ALA A 72 4.67 7.82 4.59
C ALA A 72 3.72 8.99 4.91
N LEU A 73 2.45 8.91 4.47
CA LEU A 73 1.42 9.89 4.79
C LEU A 73 1.22 10.01 6.30
N GLU A 74 1.09 8.90 7.02
CA GLU A 74 0.96 8.89 8.48
C GLU A 74 2.10 9.64 9.18
N LYS A 75 3.34 9.42 8.75
CA LYS A 75 4.51 10.13 9.30
C LYS A 75 4.43 11.64 9.06
N VAL A 76 4.02 12.06 7.87
CA VAL A 76 3.86 13.48 7.54
C VAL A 76 2.78 14.10 8.41
N LEU A 77 1.61 13.46 8.54
CA LEU A 77 0.52 13.93 9.39
C LEU A 77 0.97 14.08 10.86
N GLN A 78 1.77 13.13 11.37
CA GLN A 78 2.35 13.23 12.71
C GLN A 78 3.33 14.41 12.85
N HIS A 79 4.13 14.71 11.82
CA HIS A 79 5.04 15.85 11.85
C HIS A 79 4.27 17.18 11.85
N CYS A 80 3.23 17.30 11.03
CA CYS A 80 2.34 18.48 11.06
C CYS A 80 1.80 18.74 12.48
N ARG A 81 1.30 17.70 13.15
CA ARG A 81 0.79 17.83 14.54
C ARG A 81 1.87 18.28 15.52
N LYS A 82 3.10 17.76 15.41
CA LYS A 82 4.22 18.14 16.30
C LYS A 82 4.64 19.60 16.13
N GLU A 83 4.61 20.10 14.91
CA GLU A 83 4.97 21.48 14.57
C GLU A 83 3.80 22.47 14.79
N GLY A 84 2.69 22.03 15.38
CA GLY A 84 1.53 22.88 15.62
C GLY A 84 0.82 23.29 14.33
N VAL A 85 0.84 22.44 13.32
CA VAL A 85 0.07 22.60 12.07
C VAL A 85 -1.12 21.65 12.09
N GLN A 86 -2.33 22.20 11.93
CA GLN A 86 -3.54 21.42 11.72
C GLN A 86 -3.94 21.43 10.24
N LEU A 87 -4.40 20.27 9.77
CA LEU A 87 -4.88 20.07 8.40
C LEU A 87 -6.40 19.90 8.44
N ILE A 88 -7.11 20.70 7.64
CA ILE A 88 -8.56 20.73 7.51
C ILE A 88 -8.87 20.38 6.06
N GLY A 89 -9.55 19.27 5.83
CA GLY A 89 -9.98 18.92 4.48
C GLY A 89 -11.36 19.47 4.21
N PHE A 90 -11.48 20.05 3.04
CA PHE A 90 -12.69 20.51 2.40
C PHE A 90 -12.99 19.61 1.19
N SER A 91 -14.17 19.77 0.59
CA SER A 91 -14.64 18.96 -0.54
C SER A 91 -13.68 18.94 -1.75
N ASP A 92 -12.92 20.00 -1.93
CA ASP A 92 -12.04 20.27 -3.07
C ASP A 92 -10.55 20.37 -2.68
N GLU A 93 -10.24 20.76 -1.45
CA GLU A 93 -8.86 21.06 -1.03
C GLU A 93 -8.54 20.63 0.40
N LEU A 94 -7.24 20.49 0.70
CA LEU A 94 -6.72 20.28 2.05
C LEU A 94 -5.96 21.53 2.49
N VAL A 95 -6.45 22.24 3.49
CA VAL A 95 -5.88 23.49 3.98
C VAL A 95 -5.08 23.25 5.26
N ALA A 96 -3.91 23.87 5.34
CA ALA A 96 -3.05 23.85 6.52
C ALA A 96 -3.14 25.20 7.25
N GLN A 97 -3.33 25.16 8.57
CA GLN A 97 -3.29 26.36 9.41
C GLN A 97 -2.59 26.10 10.74
N PRO A 98 -2.12 27.14 11.44
CA PRO A 98 -1.63 27.00 12.80
C PRO A 98 -2.69 26.39 13.74
N ALA A 99 -2.27 25.46 14.60
CA ALA A 99 -3.14 24.70 15.49
C ALA A 99 -3.81 25.54 16.59
N HIS A 100 -3.30 26.75 16.84
CA HIS A 100 -3.86 27.68 17.83
C HIS A 100 -5.00 28.55 17.27
N LEU A 101 -5.18 28.59 15.95
CA LEU A 101 -6.28 29.32 15.33
C LEU A 101 -7.56 28.50 15.37
N ASP A 102 -8.69 29.20 15.47
CA ASP A 102 -10.00 28.56 15.38
C ASP A 102 -10.11 27.91 13.99
N PRO A 103 -10.42 26.60 13.90
CA PRO A 103 -10.61 25.96 12.61
C PRO A 103 -11.81 26.52 11.83
N ALA A 104 -12.67 27.32 12.47
CA ALA A 104 -13.73 28.08 11.82
C ALA A 104 -13.28 29.38 11.14
N GLU A 105 -12.13 29.96 11.51
CA GLU A 105 -11.65 31.24 10.97
C GLU A 105 -11.15 31.16 9.51
N GLY A 106 -10.89 29.94 9.00
CA GLY A 106 -10.45 29.69 7.63
C GLY A 106 -11.52 29.08 6.70
N ILE A 107 -12.77 28.97 7.14
CA ILE A 107 -13.82 28.27 6.39
C ILE A 107 -14.36 29.18 5.26
N SER A 108 -14.16 28.74 4.02
CA SER A 108 -14.93 29.27 2.89
C SER A 108 -16.41 28.91 3.07
N PRO A 109 -17.35 29.87 2.91
CA PRO A 109 -18.78 29.60 3.07
C PRO A 109 -19.38 28.59 2.06
N TYR A 110 -18.58 28.15 1.08
CA TYR A 110 -18.95 27.16 0.06
C TYR A 110 -18.41 25.75 0.32
N ALA A 111 -17.61 25.57 1.38
CA ALA A 111 -16.97 24.27 1.61
C ALA A 111 -17.99 23.24 2.14
N LEU A 112 -18.14 22.12 1.41
CA LEU A 112 -19.03 21.02 1.78
C LEU A 112 -18.28 20.00 2.66
N ASP A 113 -18.99 19.45 3.64
CA ASP A 113 -18.47 18.50 4.61
C ASP A 113 -18.19 17.12 3.97
N LEU A 114 -17.08 16.50 4.35
CA LEU A 114 -16.72 15.14 3.96
C LEU A 114 -16.54 14.31 5.22
N ASP A 115 -17.33 13.23 5.36
CA ASP A 115 -17.20 12.27 6.45
C ASP A 115 -15.94 11.39 6.22
N ILE A 116 -14.99 11.47 7.14
CA ILE A 116 -13.56 11.14 6.89
C ILE A 116 -12.96 10.23 7.97
N HIS A 117 -13.79 9.53 8.73
CA HIS A 117 -13.41 8.40 9.59
C HIS A 117 -12.11 8.64 10.42
N ASP A 118 -12.05 9.75 11.16
CA ASP A 118 -11.00 10.09 12.14
C ASP A 118 -9.55 10.33 11.61
N VAL A 119 -9.35 10.48 10.30
CA VAL A 119 -8.00 10.76 9.75
C VAL A 119 -7.60 12.24 9.89
N TYR A 120 -8.57 13.16 9.77
CA TYR A 120 -8.45 14.62 10.05
C TYR A 120 -9.80 15.19 10.55
N ARG A 121 -9.84 16.43 11.06
CA ARG A 121 -11.11 17.07 11.50
C ARG A 121 -11.82 17.71 10.31
N GLY A 122 -13.08 17.33 10.08
CA GLY A 122 -13.96 17.96 9.08
C GLY A 122 -14.52 19.31 9.59
N ALA A 123 -14.83 20.22 8.68
CA ALA A 123 -15.23 21.60 9.00
C ALA A 123 -16.49 21.68 9.89
N ASP A 124 -17.41 20.72 9.82
CA ASP A 124 -18.61 20.73 10.67
C ASP A 124 -18.40 20.14 12.07
N SER A 125 -17.28 19.44 12.33
CA SER A 125 -16.92 18.98 13.69
C SER A 125 -16.59 20.10 14.68
N LEU A 126 -16.55 21.35 14.18
CA LEU A 126 -16.26 22.58 14.92
C LEU A 126 -17.52 23.29 15.41
N LYS A 127 -18.68 22.96 14.86
CA LYS A 127 -19.97 23.48 15.32
C LYS A 127 -20.43 22.69 16.54
N LYS A 128 -19.87 22.98 17.72
CA LYS A 128 -20.50 22.58 18.98
C LYS A 128 -21.55 23.62 19.40
N GLY A 129 -22.82 23.19 19.36
CA GLY A 129 -23.87 23.70 20.24
C GLY A 129 -24.73 24.83 19.68
N VAL A 130 -26.03 24.54 19.59
CA VAL A 130 -27.07 25.50 20.01
C VAL A 130 -26.84 25.86 21.48
#